data_AF-A0A967EKE4-F1
#
_entry.id   AF-A0A967EKE4-F1
#
_cell.length_a   1.000
_cell.length_b   1.000
_cell.length_c   1.000
_cell.angle_alpha   90.00
_cell.angle_beta   90.00
_cell.angle_gamma   90.00
#
_symmetry.space_group_name_H-M   'P 1'
#
loop_
_entity.id
_entity.type
_entity.pdbx_description
1 polymer ?
#
loop_
_entity_poly.entity_id
_entity_poly.type
_entity_poly.pdbx_seq_one_letter_code
_entity_poly.pdbx_strand_id
1 'polypeptide(L)'
;MINKGEYKVITPVLADGQDNNIQLDSSANVKNTLATQIAGEDIANDVLKIEHRYSYSNVTADTSVKSGAGFLHTLTFAQTDAAPTAGSIIIYDNTAESGTIIYSETFTTDVFRGFTVTIDASFSTGLYVGFTTTADVGLTVSYR
;
A
#
# COMPACT_ATOMS: atom_id res chain seq x y z
N MET A 1 -11.48 -23.76 37.94
CA MET A 1 -12.83 -23.18 37.83
C MET A 1 -13.11 -22.88 36.37
N ILE A 2 -14.35 -23.06 35.89
CA ILE A 2 -14.73 -22.65 34.53
C ILE A 2 -15.05 -21.17 34.59
N ASN A 3 -14.26 -20.32 33.96
CA ASN A 3 -14.54 -18.88 33.86
C ASN A 3 -15.82 -18.70 33.02
N LYS A 4 -16.84 -18.06 33.61
CA LYS A 4 -18.10 -17.72 32.93
C LYS A 4 -18.10 -16.22 32.58
N GLY A 5 -18.89 -15.84 31.58
CA GLY A 5 -19.14 -14.42 31.29
C GLY A 5 -20.10 -13.81 32.31
N GLU A 6 -19.83 -12.59 32.75
CA GLU A 6 -20.63 -11.86 33.75
C GLU A 6 -20.84 -10.40 33.33
N TYR A 7 -22.09 -9.94 33.29
CA TYR A 7 -22.41 -8.52 33.11
C TYR A 7 -22.48 -7.80 34.47
N LYS A 8 -21.66 -6.75 34.64
CA LYS A 8 -21.73 -5.82 35.77
C LYS A 8 -21.96 -4.39 35.28
N VAL A 9 -22.89 -3.68 35.94
CA VAL A 9 -23.20 -2.26 35.70
C VAL A 9 -22.09 -1.36 36.23
N ILE A 10 -21.46 -1.74 37.34
CA ILE A 10 -20.33 -1.04 37.96
C ILE A 10 -19.06 -1.82 37.66
N THR A 11 -18.00 -1.13 37.26
CA THR A 11 -16.69 -1.73 37.02
C THR A 11 -16.16 -2.36 38.32
N PRO A 12 -15.90 -3.69 38.36
CA PRO A 12 -15.34 -4.32 39.54
C PRO A 12 -13.93 -3.81 39.85
N VAL A 13 -13.64 -3.60 41.13
CA VAL A 13 -12.31 -3.24 41.64
C VAL A 13 -11.69 -4.48 42.27
N LEU A 14 -10.50 -4.87 41.82
CA LEU A 14 -9.77 -6.04 42.31
C LEU A 14 -8.52 -5.58 43.06
N ALA A 15 -8.23 -6.24 44.17
CA ALA A 15 -6.93 -6.16 44.84
C ALA A 15 -5.93 -7.11 44.18
N ASP A 16 -4.63 -6.91 44.48
CA ASP A 16 -3.56 -7.77 43.97
C ASP A 16 -3.81 -9.25 44.31
N GLY A 17 -3.67 -10.12 43.31
CA GLY A 17 -3.90 -11.57 43.43
C GLY A 17 -5.36 -12.05 43.39
N GLN A 18 -6.35 -11.18 43.12
CA GLN A 18 -7.76 -11.59 42.98
C GLN A 18 -8.14 -11.89 41.52
N ASP A 19 -8.77 -13.05 41.31
CA ASP A 19 -9.38 -13.41 40.02
C ASP A 19 -10.77 -12.79 39.86
N ASN A 20 -11.22 -12.59 38.61
CA ASN A 20 -12.58 -12.20 38.28
C ASN A 20 -13.06 -12.90 37.00
N ASN A 21 -14.38 -12.95 36.84
CA ASN A 21 -15.03 -13.49 35.66
C ASN A 21 -14.87 -12.54 34.44
N ILE A 22 -14.95 -13.10 33.23
CA ILE A 22 -14.87 -12.33 31.98
C ILE A 22 -16.04 -11.36 31.94
N GLN A 23 -15.76 -10.06 31.80
CA GLN A 23 -16.80 -9.03 31.84
C GLN A 23 -17.53 -8.93 30.50
N LEU A 24 -18.86 -8.94 30.56
CA LEU A 24 -19.75 -8.73 29.41
C LEU A 24 -20.37 -7.32 29.44
N ASP A 25 -20.89 -6.87 28.30
CA ASP A 25 -21.79 -5.73 28.17
C ASP A 25 -23.26 -6.11 28.39
N SER A 26 -24.17 -5.13 28.35
CA SER A 26 -25.61 -5.36 28.55
C SER A 26 -26.25 -6.20 27.43
N SER A 27 -25.53 -6.39 26.32
CA SER A 27 -25.92 -7.19 25.17
C SER A 27 -25.23 -8.56 25.17
N ALA A 28 -24.56 -8.93 26.27
CA ALA A 28 -23.78 -10.15 26.45
C ALA A 28 -22.55 -10.31 25.53
N ASN A 29 -22.04 -9.23 24.93
CA ASN A 29 -20.74 -9.25 24.24
C ASN A 29 -19.62 -9.15 25.28
N VAL A 30 -18.47 -9.77 25.01
CA VAL A 30 -17.28 -9.60 25.85
C VAL A 30 -16.78 -8.15 25.73
N LYS A 31 -16.58 -7.49 26.89
CA LYS A 31 -16.01 -6.14 26.93
C LYS A 31 -14.51 -6.21 26.64
N ASN A 32 -14.10 -5.71 25.48
CA ASN A 32 -12.70 -5.37 25.21
C ASN A 32 -12.44 -3.94 25.68
N THR A 33 -11.40 -3.74 26.48
CA THR A 33 -10.96 -2.41 26.95
C THR A 33 -9.78 -1.92 26.12
N LEU A 34 -9.33 -0.66 26.28
CA LEU A 34 -8.08 -0.16 25.68
C LEU A 34 -6.84 -1.01 26.05
N ALA A 35 -6.92 -1.87 27.08
CA ALA A 35 -5.87 -2.83 27.43
C ALA A 35 -5.98 -4.17 26.66
N THR A 36 -7.01 -4.33 25.82
CA THR A 36 -7.32 -5.57 25.08
C THR A 36 -7.20 -5.26 23.59
N GLN A 37 -6.04 -5.55 23.01
CA GLN A 37 -5.74 -5.28 21.59
C GLN A 37 -6.85 -5.83 20.68
N ILE A 38 -7.55 -4.94 19.96
CA ILE A 38 -8.70 -5.31 19.12
C ILE A 38 -8.21 -5.72 17.72
N ALA A 39 -7.23 -5.01 17.13
CA ALA A 39 -6.35 -5.44 16.01
C ALA A 39 -5.50 -4.27 15.49
N GLY A 40 -4.22 -4.49 15.15
CA GLY A 40 -3.36 -3.53 14.43
C GLY A 40 -2.84 -2.32 15.23
N GLU A 41 -3.38 -2.07 16.41
CA GLU A 41 -2.92 -1.06 17.36
C GLU A 41 -1.71 -1.56 18.18
N ASP A 42 -0.73 -0.69 18.38
CA ASP A 42 0.33 -0.86 19.37
C ASP A 42 0.00 0.05 20.55
N ILE A 43 -0.81 -0.49 21.47
CA ILE A 43 -1.35 0.22 22.63
C ILE A 43 -0.23 0.76 23.53
N ALA A 44 0.90 0.06 23.63
CA ALA A 44 2.01 0.47 24.49
C ALA A 44 2.70 1.75 23.98
N ASN A 45 2.68 1.98 22.67
CA ASN A 45 3.31 3.13 22.03
C ASN A 45 2.30 4.14 21.46
N ASP A 46 0.99 3.92 21.66
CA ASP A 46 -0.11 4.75 21.13
C ASP A 46 -0.02 4.98 19.60
N VAL A 47 0.23 3.90 18.84
CA VAL A 47 0.30 3.97 17.36
C VAL A 47 -0.61 2.94 16.68
N LEU A 48 -1.16 3.33 15.52
CA LEU A 48 -1.81 2.42 14.58
C LEU A 48 -0.79 1.90 13.57
N LYS A 49 -0.69 0.58 13.39
CA LYS A 49 0.19 -0.03 12.39
C LYS A 49 -0.62 -0.36 11.14
N ILE A 50 -0.13 0.12 10.00
CA ILE A 50 -0.71 -0.15 8.67
C ILE A 50 0.30 -0.98 7.87
N GLU A 51 -0.17 -2.09 7.28
CA GLU A 51 0.58 -2.82 6.26
C GLU A 51 0.16 -2.29 4.88
N HIS A 52 1.11 -1.71 4.15
CA HIS A 52 0.88 -1.30 2.78
C HIS A 52 1.00 -2.51 1.85
N ARG A 53 -0.12 -2.99 1.31
CA ARG A 53 -0.14 -4.04 0.28
C ARG A 53 -0.33 -3.42 -1.09
N TYR A 54 0.67 -3.58 -1.94
CA TYR A 54 0.64 -3.14 -3.33
C TYR A 54 0.72 -4.35 -4.27
N SER A 55 0.06 -4.23 -5.42
CA SER A 55 0.30 -5.05 -6.59
C SER A 55 1.48 -4.50 -7.38
N TYR A 56 2.12 -5.33 -8.20
CA TYR A 56 3.19 -4.90 -9.08
C TYR A 56 2.97 -5.35 -10.52
N SER A 57 3.52 -4.59 -11.47
CA SER A 57 3.63 -4.98 -12.87
C SER A 57 5.01 -4.61 -13.37
N ASN A 58 5.73 -5.55 -13.99
CA ASN A 58 7.01 -5.29 -14.65
C ASN A 58 6.78 -5.24 -16.16
N VAL A 59 7.12 -4.11 -16.79
CA VAL A 59 6.76 -3.78 -18.16
C VAL A 59 7.98 -3.25 -18.92
N THR A 60 8.06 -3.56 -20.21
CA THR A 60 9.15 -3.15 -21.11
C THR A 60 8.61 -2.54 -22.41
N ALA A 61 7.33 -2.22 -22.45
CA ALA A 61 6.61 -1.65 -23.59
C ALA A 61 5.30 -1.02 -23.10
N ASP A 62 4.68 -0.27 -24.00
CA ASP A 62 3.34 0.32 -23.85
C ASP A 62 2.32 -0.65 -23.27
N THR A 63 1.70 -0.28 -22.15
CA THR A 63 0.68 -1.13 -21.54
C THR A 63 -0.23 -0.40 -20.58
N SER A 64 -1.50 -0.83 -20.56
CA SER A 64 -2.43 -0.51 -19.49
C SER A 64 -2.17 -1.44 -18.32
N VAL A 65 -1.63 -0.88 -17.23
CA VAL A 65 -1.29 -1.62 -16.01
C VAL A 65 -2.54 -1.86 -15.16
N LYS A 66 -3.43 -0.88 -15.09
CA LYS A 66 -4.69 -0.98 -14.35
C LYS A 66 -5.78 -0.13 -14.98
N SER A 67 -7.00 -0.66 -14.99
CA SER A 67 -8.22 0.09 -15.33
C SER A 67 -8.92 0.62 -14.09
N GLY A 68 -9.50 1.81 -14.19
CA GLY A 68 -10.24 2.46 -13.10
C GLY A 68 -9.34 3.13 -12.07
N ALA A 69 -9.96 3.70 -11.04
CA ALA A 69 -9.25 4.45 -10.01
C ALA A 69 -8.31 3.58 -9.16
N GLY A 70 -7.26 4.21 -8.64
CA GLY A 70 -6.27 3.55 -7.80
C GLY A 70 -5.23 4.51 -7.23
N PHE A 71 -4.14 3.93 -6.74
CA PHE A 71 -3.03 4.65 -6.14
C PHE A 71 -1.70 4.11 -6.64
N LEU A 72 -0.87 4.98 -7.21
CA LEU A 72 0.49 4.70 -7.65
C LEU A 72 1.46 5.00 -6.51
N HIS A 73 2.21 3.99 -6.07
CA HIS A 73 3.19 4.12 -5.00
C HIS A 73 4.59 4.42 -5.55
N THR A 74 5.18 3.47 -6.29
CA THR A 74 6.56 3.59 -6.79
C THR A 74 6.71 3.16 -8.25
N LEU A 75 7.74 3.73 -8.88
CA LEU A 75 8.24 3.38 -10.20
C LEU A 75 9.72 2.98 -10.04
N THR A 76 10.07 1.75 -10.38
CA THR A 76 11.45 1.26 -10.32
C THR A 76 11.96 0.97 -11.72
N PHE A 77 12.92 1.77 -12.17
CA PHE A 77 13.54 1.66 -13.49
C PHE A 77 14.82 0.84 -13.41
N ALA A 78 15.04 -0.02 -14.38
CA ALA A 78 16.27 -0.79 -14.53
C ALA A 78 16.61 -1.01 -16.01
N GLN A 79 17.89 -1.07 -16.33
CA GLN A 79 18.33 -1.55 -17.65
C GLN A 79 17.98 -3.03 -17.79
N THR A 80 17.52 -3.44 -18.97
CA THR A 80 17.21 -4.85 -19.24
C THR A 80 18.37 -5.62 -19.87
N ASP A 81 19.20 -4.97 -20.68
CA ASP A 81 20.35 -5.60 -21.35
C ASP A 81 21.48 -4.60 -21.62
N ALA A 82 21.21 -3.55 -22.39
CA ALA A 82 22.20 -2.57 -22.85
C ALA A 82 21.90 -1.13 -22.40
N ALA A 83 22.75 -0.19 -22.84
CA ALA A 83 22.45 1.24 -22.71
C ALA A 83 21.09 1.55 -23.36
N PRO A 84 20.25 2.40 -22.74
CA PRO A 84 18.91 2.67 -23.26
C PRO A 84 18.92 3.22 -24.69
N THR A 85 17.85 2.97 -25.43
CA THR A 85 17.55 3.83 -26.59
C THR A 85 16.92 5.12 -26.08
N ALA A 86 17.42 6.27 -26.56
CA ALA A 86 16.92 7.57 -26.12
C ALA A 86 15.41 7.72 -26.36
N GLY A 87 14.70 8.24 -25.37
CA GLY A 87 13.25 8.36 -25.37
C GLY A 87 12.73 8.70 -23.98
N SER A 88 11.43 8.53 -23.77
CA SER A 88 10.80 8.75 -22.47
C SER A 88 9.87 7.61 -22.10
N ILE A 89 9.78 7.37 -20.79
CA ILE A 89 8.74 6.54 -20.19
C ILE A 89 7.81 7.46 -19.42
N ILE A 90 6.53 7.46 -19.81
CA ILE A 90 5.52 8.41 -19.34
C ILE A 90 4.36 7.62 -18.71
N ILE A 91 3.93 8.08 -17.54
CA ILE A 91 2.85 7.46 -16.77
C ILE A 91 1.62 8.35 -16.87
N TYR A 92 0.48 7.76 -17.22
CA TYR A 92 -0.78 8.48 -17.43
C TYR A 92 -1.88 8.02 -16.48
N ASP A 93 -2.71 8.96 -16.03
CA ASP A 93 -4.03 8.69 -15.43
C ASP A 93 -5.05 8.43 -16.54
N ASN A 94 -4.88 7.30 -17.21
CA ASN A 94 -5.73 6.85 -18.31
C ASN A 94 -5.52 5.35 -18.58
N THR A 95 -6.31 4.75 -19.46
CA THR A 95 -6.13 3.37 -19.94
C THR A 95 -5.40 3.30 -21.30
N ALA A 96 -4.92 4.43 -21.81
CA ALA A 96 -4.18 4.57 -23.06
C ALA A 96 -3.18 5.73 -22.96
N GLU A 97 -2.25 5.82 -23.90
CA GLU A 97 -1.20 6.86 -23.96
C GLU A 97 -1.77 8.26 -24.30
N SER A 98 -2.54 8.83 -23.38
CA SER A 98 -3.18 10.13 -23.55
C SER A 98 -3.69 10.66 -22.22
N GLY A 99 -4.07 11.94 -22.19
CA GLY A 99 -4.67 12.56 -21.02
C GLY A 99 -3.64 13.04 -20.00
N THR A 100 -3.98 12.94 -18.72
CA THR A 100 -3.18 13.52 -17.64
C THR A 100 -1.92 12.70 -17.39
N ILE A 101 -0.76 13.35 -17.47
CA ILE A 101 0.53 12.76 -17.11
C ILE A 101 0.69 12.82 -15.59
N ILE A 102 0.98 11.68 -14.97
CA ILE A 102 1.34 11.55 -13.56
C ILE A 102 2.85 11.75 -13.37
N TYR A 103 3.66 11.15 -14.25
CA TYR A 103 5.13 11.19 -14.19
C TYR A 103 5.74 10.99 -15.59
N SER A 104 6.94 11.54 -15.83
CA SER A 104 7.68 11.34 -17.07
C SER A 104 9.19 11.30 -16.77
N GLU A 105 9.87 10.25 -17.24
CA GLU A 105 11.33 10.12 -17.19
C GLU A 105 11.89 10.11 -18.60
N THR A 106 13.01 10.79 -18.82
CA THR A 106 13.70 10.80 -20.11
C THR A 106 15.03 10.08 -19.99
N PHE A 107 15.26 9.13 -20.89
CA PHE A 107 16.50 8.35 -20.96
C PHE A 107 17.34 8.84 -22.14
N THR A 108 18.65 8.94 -21.91
CA THR A 108 19.68 9.09 -22.94
C THR A 108 20.28 7.72 -23.26
N THR A 109 21.22 7.67 -24.21
CA THR A 109 21.96 6.45 -24.56
C THR A 109 23.05 6.08 -23.55
N ASP A 110 22.88 6.45 -22.29
CA ASP A 110 23.86 6.26 -21.22
C ASP A 110 23.40 5.15 -20.26
N VAL A 111 24.34 4.28 -19.91
CA VAL A 111 24.09 3.22 -18.92
C VAL A 111 23.76 3.84 -17.56
N PHE A 112 22.82 3.23 -16.84
CA PHE A 112 22.38 3.72 -15.54
C PHE A 112 22.15 2.57 -14.56
N ARG A 113 22.39 2.83 -13.28
CA ARG A 113 22.04 1.86 -12.22
C ARG A 113 20.56 2.00 -11.90
N GLY A 114 19.89 0.87 -11.71
CA GLY A 114 18.47 0.88 -11.38
C GLY A 114 18.15 1.77 -10.18
N PHE A 115 17.06 2.53 -10.30
CA PHE A 115 16.62 3.52 -9.31
C PHE A 115 15.11 3.46 -9.13
N THR A 116 14.63 3.96 -7.99
CA THR A 116 13.20 4.01 -7.66
C THR A 116 12.78 5.43 -7.40
N VAL A 117 11.62 5.80 -7.94
CA VAL A 117 10.94 7.06 -7.70
C VAL A 117 9.66 6.77 -6.93
N THR A 118 9.50 7.40 -5.77
CA THR A 118 8.25 7.37 -5.00
C THR A 118 7.35 8.51 -5.49
N ILE A 119 6.11 8.17 -5.85
CA ILE A 119 5.14 9.12 -6.39
C ILE A 119 4.03 9.40 -5.39
N ASP A 120 3.43 8.35 -4.81
CA ASP A 120 2.33 8.43 -3.84
C ASP A 120 1.15 9.30 -4.32
N ALA A 121 0.61 9.00 -5.51
CA ALA A 121 -0.48 9.74 -6.12
C ALA A 121 -1.68 8.85 -6.47
N SER A 122 -2.90 9.38 -6.29
CA SER A 122 -4.13 8.74 -6.77
C SER A 122 -4.35 9.02 -8.26
N PHE A 123 -4.90 8.04 -8.97
CA PHE A 123 -5.39 8.16 -10.34
C PHE A 123 -6.87 7.74 -10.41
N SER A 124 -7.63 8.27 -11.38
CA SER A 124 -9.08 8.13 -11.45
C SER A 124 -9.57 7.24 -12.59
N THR A 125 -8.91 7.31 -13.74
CA THR A 125 -9.34 6.66 -15.00
C THR A 125 -8.65 5.31 -15.18
N GLY A 126 -7.35 5.27 -14.90
CA GLY A 126 -6.51 4.09 -15.07
C GLY A 126 -5.04 4.44 -14.87
N LEU A 127 -4.19 3.43 -14.98
CA LEU A 127 -2.75 3.56 -14.94
C LEU A 127 -2.18 2.97 -16.22
N TYR A 128 -1.65 3.84 -17.08
CA TYR A 128 -1.03 3.46 -18.35
C TYR A 128 0.44 3.88 -18.34
N VAL A 129 1.30 2.99 -18.86
CA VAL A 129 2.72 3.24 -19.08
C VAL A 129 2.95 3.36 -20.57
N GLY A 130 3.41 4.52 -21.02
CA GLY A 130 3.83 4.78 -22.39
C GLY A 130 5.35 4.81 -22.50
N PHE A 131 5.89 4.09 -23.47
CA PHE A 131 7.27 4.11 -23.92
C PHE A 131 7.27 4.76 -25.30
N THR A 132 8.08 5.81 -25.49
CA THR A 132 8.20 6.42 -26.82
C THR A 132 9.12 5.57 -27.71
N THR A 133 10.37 5.99 -27.89
CA THR A 133 11.43 5.21 -28.55
C THR A 133 12.29 4.45 -27.57
N THR A 134 11.96 4.48 -26.27
CA THR A 134 12.75 3.87 -25.22
C THR A 134 12.76 2.36 -25.34
N ALA A 135 13.95 1.81 -25.52
CA ALA A 135 14.25 0.38 -25.44
C ALA A 135 15.34 0.16 -24.38
N ASP A 136 15.56 -1.11 -24.03
CA ASP A 136 16.55 -1.55 -23.04
C ASP A 136 16.33 -1.04 -21.60
N VAL A 137 15.09 -0.60 -21.31
CA VAL A 137 14.64 -0.17 -19.99
C VAL A 137 13.38 -0.93 -19.60
N GLY A 138 13.41 -1.51 -18.40
CA GLY A 138 12.25 -2.11 -17.75
C GLY A 138 11.76 -1.20 -16.63
N LEU A 139 10.45 -1.20 -16.42
CA LEU A 139 9.80 -0.46 -15.35
C LEU A 139 8.97 -1.43 -14.51
N THR A 140 9.27 -1.51 -13.22
CA THR A 140 8.37 -2.11 -12.24
C THR A 140 7.50 -1.02 -11.61
N VAL A 141 6.19 -1.15 -11.78
CA VAL A 141 5.18 -0.25 -11.24
C VAL A 141 4.54 -0.90 -10.02
N SER A 142 4.52 -0.20 -8.88
CA SER A 142 3.86 -0.62 -7.64
C SER A 142 2.59 0.21 -7.41
N TYR A 143 1.43 -0.44 -7.31
CA TYR A 143 0.13 0.23 -7.31
C TYR A 143 -0.95 -0.53 -6.51
N ARG A 144 -2.10 0.10 -6.24
CA ARG A 144 -3.30 -0.58 -5.73
C ARG A 144 -4.59 -0.02 -6.33
#